data_AF-A0A6P7H7T0-F1
#
_entry.id   AF-A0A6P7H7T0-F1
#
_cell.length_a   1.000
_cell.length_b   1.000
_cell.length_c   1.000
_cell.angle_alpha   90.00
_cell.angle_beta   90.00
_cell.angle_gamma   90.00
#
_symmetry.space_group_name_H-M   'P 1'
#
loop_
_entity.id
_entity.type
_entity.pdbx_description
1 polymer ?
#
loop_
_entity_poly.entity_id
_entity_poly.type
_entity_poly.pdbx_seq_one_letter_code
_entity_poly.pdbx_strand_id
1 'polypeptide(L)'
;MKNLTNKIKTCIRHFNSEKSHEQYEWLTGCEFRNKLYCWSCLLFVNENGVRKHSGFGDLNNFHRVVKRHVMSKAHLQAVIKEKVFGKNRIEHSLDNSLKVSHQKHNELVDKNRDVLKRLVDVVCFLCFHELGFRGHDETSTSANRGNYMDLVSLISKYDPCLKTHLEQSSVFQGTSNRIQNDLISAISTVVSNKIIDEIRQIIAMILHETTDVTNFSQLSAMVRFVSVDGTIQKRFLGFINVSEDRTANALYKIVCELLKSIDVMTS
;
A
#
# COMPACT_ATOMS: atom_id res chain seq x y z
N MET A 1 0.65 25.28 41.35
CA MET A 1 1.76 24.54 41.99
C MET A 1 2.89 25.43 42.55
N LYS A 2 2.64 26.68 42.95
CA LYS A 2 3.72 27.57 43.47
C LYS A 2 4.17 27.26 44.91
N ASN A 3 3.50 26.35 45.63
CA ASN A 3 3.62 26.22 47.08
C ASN A 3 3.91 24.80 47.60
N LEU A 4 4.43 23.87 46.79
CA LEU A 4 4.90 22.58 47.30
C LEU A 4 6.20 22.78 48.07
N THR A 5 6.10 22.78 49.40
CA THR A 5 7.23 23.00 50.31
C THR A 5 7.51 21.78 51.17
N ASN A 6 8.79 21.45 51.36
CA ASN A 6 9.21 20.45 52.34
C ASN A 6 10.12 21.13 53.38
N LYS A 7 9.74 21.03 54.66
CA LYS A 7 10.35 21.78 55.77
C LYS A 7 11.48 20.94 56.38
N ILE A 8 12.72 21.39 56.21
CA ILE A 8 13.90 20.81 56.88
C ILE A 8 14.25 21.70 58.08
N LYS A 9 14.93 21.13 59.08
CA LYS A 9 15.33 21.82 60.33
C LYS A 9 16.07 23.16 60.12
N THR A 10 16.56 23.48 58.91
CA THR A 10 17.26 24.76 58.60
C THR A 10 16.96 25.38 57.22
N CYS A 11 16.10 24.80 56.36
CA CYS A 11 15.79 25.38 55.03
C CYS A 11 14.45 24.86 54.46
N ILE A 12 13.72 25.71 53.73
CA ILE A 12 12.48 25.37 53.02
C ILE A 12 12.79 25.23 51.52
N ARG A 13 12.68 24.01 50.98
CA ARG A 13 12.81 23.78 49.53
C ARG A 13 11.45 23.94 48.85
N HIS A 14 11.44 24.73 47.79
CA HIS A 14 10.28 24.96 46.94
C HIS A 14 10.40 24.12 45.66
N PHE A 15 9.29 23.52 45.24
CA PHE A 15 9.20 22.89 43.93
C PHE A 15 9.18 23.97 42.83
N ASN A 16 10.12 23.90 41.88
CA ASN A 16 10.13 24.78 40.71
C ASN A 16 9.27 24.15 39.61
N SER A 17 8.07 24.67 39.39
CA SER A 17 7.12 24.14 38.42
C SER A 17 7.62 24.24 36.98
N GLU A 18 8.20 25.36 36.56
CA GLU A 18 8.58 25.59 35.16
C GLU A 18 9.64 24.58 34.69
N LYS A 19 10.78 24.50 35.40
CA LYS A 19 11.87 23.57 35.04
C LYS A 19 11.49 22.10 35.20
N SER A 20 10.63 21.78 36.17
CA SER A 20 10.27 20.39 36.45
C SER A 20 9.24 19.84 35.46
N HIS A 21 8.32 20.68 34.96
CA HIS A 21 7.37 20.27 33.92
C HIS A 21 8.04 20.16 32.55
N GLU A 22 9.03 21.01 32.24
CA GLU A 22 9.88 20.85 31.04
C GLU A 22 10.67 19.53 31.06
N GLN A 23 11.18 19.14 32.23
CA GLN A 23 11.95 17.90 32.36
C GLN A 23 11.08 16.65 32.47
N TYR A 24 9.86 16.78 33.00
CA TYR A 24 8.95 15.66 33.28
C TYR A 24 7.50 16.02 32.89
N GLU A 25 7.17 15.86 31.61
CA GLU A 25 5.83 16.13 31.07
C GLU A 25 4.70 15.36 31.79
N TRP A 26 5.01 14.17 32.32
CA TRP A 26 4.04 13.33 33.02
C TRP A 26 3.75 13.74 34.48
N LEU A 27 4.46 14.74 34.99
CA LEU A 27 4.41 15.12 36.40
C LEU A 27 3.20 16.03 36.68
N THR A 28 2.39 15.66 37.67
CA THR A 28 1.27 16.47 38.16
C THR A 28 1.33 16.59 39.69
N GLY A 29 0.67 17.57 40.28
CA GLY A 29 0.76 17.89 41.70
C GLY A 29 -0.61 18.13 42.32
N CYS A 30 -0.75 17.80 43.60
CA CYS A 30 -1.96 18.04 44.38
C CYS A 30 -1.60 18.93 45.59
N GLU A 31 -2.13 20.16 45.61
CA GLU A 31 -1.84 21.14 46.67
C GLU A 31 -2.44 20.71 48.02
N PHE A 32 -3.68 20.18 48.02
CA PHE A 32 -4.33 19.68 49.24
C PHE A 32 -3.53 18.57 49.94
N ARG A 33 -2.91 17.67 49.16
CA ARG A 33 -2.10 16.56 49.70
C ARG A 33 -0.62 16.94 49.86
N ASN A 34 -0.21 18.11 49.37
CA ASN A 34 1.18 18.55 49.27
C ASN A 34 2.13 17.47 48.68
N LYS A 35 1.71 16.86 47.56
CA LYS A 35 2.46 15.77 46.88
C LYS A 35 2.42 15.85 45.37
N LEU A 36 3.43 15.26 44.74
CA LEU A 36 3.53 15.07 43.29
C LEU A 36 3.10 13.66 42.88
N TYR A 37 2.62 13.51 41.65
CA TYR A 37 2.08 12.30 41.07
C TYR A 37 2.49 12.18 39.60
N CYS A 38 2.41 10.98 39.04
CA CYS A 38 2.50 10.77 37.60
C CYS A 38 1.09 10.61 37.05
N TRP A 39 0.67 11.50 36.14
CA TRP A 39 -0.71 11.48 35.64
C TRP A 39 -1.01 10.22 34.83
N SER A 40 -0.06 9.76 33.98
CA SER A 40 -0.16 8.49 33.26
C SER A 40 -0.42 7.32 34.21
N CYS A 41 0.33 7.25 35.31
CA CYS A 41 0.17 6.19 36.30
C CYS A 41 -1.11 6.33 37.12
N LEU A 42 -1.54 7.56 37.40
CA LEU A 42 -2.78 7.83 38.12
C LEU A 42 -4.00 7.31 37.34
N LEU A 43 -4.00 7.49 36.01
CA LEU A 43 -5.09 7.08 35.14
C LEU A 43 -5.05 5.60 34.74
N PHE A 44 -3.88 5.03 34.42
CA PHE A 44 -3.79 3.76 33.68
C PHE A 44 -3.22 2.56 34.45
N VAL A 45 -2.80 2.73 35.72
CA VAL A 45 -2.35 1.63 36.58
C VAL A 45 -3.53 1.10 37.39
N ASN A 46 -3.86 -0.18 37.28
CA ASN A 46 -5.01 -0.79 37.97
C ASN A 46 -4.66 -1.35 39.36
N GLU A 47 -3.38 -1.58 39.64
CA GLU A 47 -2.93 -2.12 40.92
C GLU A 47 -2.91 -1.04 42.02
N ASN A 48 -3.12 -1.46 43.28
CA ASN A 48 -2.82 -0.68 44.50
C ASN A 48 -1.31 -0.45 44.67
N GLY A 49 -0.62 -0.12 43.58
CA GLY A 49 0.79 0.21 43.59
C GLY A 49 1.00 1.38 44.53
N VAL A 50 1.90 1.20 45.49
CA VAL A 50 2.17 2.12 46.61
C VAL A 50 2.18 3.59 46.16
N ARG A 51 2.68 3.90 44.95
CA ARG A 51 2.83 5.26 44.43
C ARG A 51 1.59 5.88 43.77
N LYS A 52 0.58 5.09 43.36
CA LYS A 52 -0.66 5.63 42.76
C LYS A 52 -1.41 6.51 43.76
N HIS A 53 -1.44 6.10 45.02
CA HIS A 53 -2.13 6.82 46.09
C HIS A 53 -1.17 7.59 47.01
N SER A 54 0.05 7.08 47.25
CA SER A 54 0.94 7.70 48.23
C SER A 54 1.61 8.98 47.75
N GLY A 55 1.79 9.19 46.43
CA GLY A 55 2.45 10.37 45.86
C GLY A 55 3.93 10.53 46.25
N PHE A 56 4.65 11.42 45.56
CA PHE A 56 6.00 11.84 45.93
C PHE A 56 5.92 13.06 46.86
N GLY A 57 6.28 12.89 48.14
CA GLY A 57 6.36 13.99 49.11
C GLY A 57 7.79 14.39 49.48
N ASP A 58 8.78 13.53 49.23
CA ASP A 58 10.19 13.80 49.53
C ASP A 58 10.88 14.46 48.33
N LEU A 59 10.97 15.79 48.39
CA LEU A 59 11.63 16.60 47.36
C LEU A 59 13.16 16.42 47.36
N ASN A 60 13.78 15.98 48.46
CA ASN A 60 15.23 15.78 48.54
C ASN A 60 15.68 14.59 47.72
N ASN A 61 14.89 13.51 47.73
CA ASN A 61 15.16 12.30 46.97
C ASN A 61 14.42 12.24 45.64
N PHE A 62 13.74 13.31 45.24
CA PHE A 62 12.81 13.32 44.11
C PHE A 62 13.45 12.79 42.83
N HIS A 63 14.57 13.37 42.39
CA HIS A 63 15.25 12.95 41.16
C HIS A 63 15.65 11.46 41.14
N ARG A 64 16.13 10.92 42.27
CA ARG A 64 16.48 9.49 42.41
C ARG A 64 15.24 8.59 42.33
N VAL A 65 14.17 9.00 42.99
CA VAL A 65 12.91 8.25 43.06
C VAL A 65 12.17 8.26 41.71
N VAL A 66 12.24 9.40 41.00
CA VAL A 66 11.70 9.59 39.66
C VAL A 66 12.40 8.69 38.65
N LYS A 67 13.75 8.64 38.62
CA LYS A 67 14.48 7.72 37.71
C LYS A 67 14.03 6.27 37.87
N ARG A 68 13.87 5.81 39.11
CA ARG A 68 13.34 4.46 39.39
C ARG A 68 11.88 4.29 38.99
N HIS A 69 11.08 5.33 39.12
CA HIS A 69 9.66 5.31 38.73
C HIS A 69 9.50 5.11 37.23
N VAL A 70 10.16 5.92 36.41
CA VAL A 70 10.00 5.86 34.94
C VAL A 70 10.48 4.53 34.36
N MET A 71 11.44 3.86 35.01
CA MET A 71 11.92 2.53 34.63
C MET A 71 11.04 1.38 35.15
N SER A 72 10.03 1.65 35.97
CA SER A 72 9.18 0.59 36.51
C SER A 72 8.23 0.04 35.45
N LYS A 73 8.00 -1.28 35.47
CA LYS A 73 7.05 -1.96 34.58
C LYS A 73 5.66 -1.31 34.61
N ALA A 74 5.19 -0.94 35.80
CA ALA A 74 3.90 -0.28 35.98
C ALA A 74 3.82 1.07 35.25
N HIS A 75 4.87 1.91 35.34
CA HIS A 75 4.92 3.18 34.63
C HIS A 75 4.97 2.97 33.11
N LEU A 76 5.84 2.09 32.62
CA LEU A 76 5.96 1.81 31.19
C LEU A 76 4.63 1.32 30.60
N GLN A 77 3.94 0.42 31.28
CA GLN A 77 2.61 -0.05 30.87
C GLN A 77 1.57 1.08 30.88
N ALA A 78 1.62 1.97 31.87
CA ALA A 78 0.71 3.12 31.95
C ALA A 78 0.92 4.11 30.80
N VAL A 79 2.18 4.41 30.47
CA VAL A 79 2.55 5.28 29.33
C VAL A 79 2.14 4.64 28.00
N ILE A 80 2.35 3.33 27.82
CA ILE A 80 1.88 2.64 26.60
C ILE A 80 0.35 2.74 26.49
N LYS A 81 -0.38 2.46 27.58
CA LYS A 81 -1.84 2.58 27.61
C LYS A 81 -2.30 4.00 27.28
N GLU A 82 -1.64 5.02 27.83
CA GLU A 82 -1.91 6.43 27.53
C GLU A 82 -1.69 6.73 26.03
N LYS A 83 -0.55 6.33 25.46
CA LYS A 83 -0.24 6.60 24.04
C LYS A 83 -1.18 5.91 23.06
N VAL A 84 -1.78 4.81 23.49
CA VAL A 84 -2.73 3.98 22.73
C VAL A 84 -4.20 4.32 23.08
N PHE A 85 -4.43 5.10 24.13
CA PHE A 85 -5.76 5.53 24.56
C PHE A 85 -6.43 6.35 23.44
N GLY A 86 -7.60 5.89 22.99
CA GLY A 86 -8.32 6.47 21.86
C GLY A 86 -7.81 6.07 20.46
N LYS A 87 -6.69 5.35 20.35
CA LYS A 87 -6.15 4.85 19.07
C LYS A 87 -6.53 3.40 18.76
N ASN A 88 -6.86 2.61 19.77
CA ASN A 88 -7.44 1.30 19.55
C ASN A 88 -8.89 1.43 19.13
N ARG A 89 -9.27 0.82 18.00
CA ARG A 89 -10.69 0.60 17.71
C ARG A 89 -11.28 -0.26 18.83
N ILE A 90 -12.34 0.23 19.47
CA ILE A 90 -13.00 -0.42 20.60
C ILE A 90 -13.44 -1.85 20.23
N GLU A 91 -13.87 -2.05 18.98
CA GLU A 91 -14.23 -3.36 18.39
C GLU A 91 -13.14 -4.43 18.55
N HIS A 92 -11.86 -4.08 18.37
CA HIS A 92 -10.73 -5.01 18.50
C HIS A 92 -10.38 -5.37 19.94
N SER A 93 -10.85 -4.58 20.91
CA SER A 93 -10.64 -4.83 22.34
C SER A 93 -11.80 -5.63 22.95
N LEU A 94 -12.97 -5.62 22.31
CA LEU A 94 -14.15 -6.37 22.73
C LEU A 94 -14.14 -7.82 22.22
N ASP A 95 -13.54 -8.06 21.06
CA ASP A 95 -13.47 -9.40 20.47
C ASP A 95 -12.11 -9.69 19.85
N ASN A 96 -11.34 -10.56 20.54
CA ASN A 96 -10.04 -11.00 20.09
C ASN A 96 -10.15 -11.83 18.78
N SER A 97 -11.31 -12.44 18.50
CA SER A 97 -11.56 -13.20 17.27
C SER A 97 -11.68 -12.29 16.04
N LEU A 98 -12.32 -11.11 16.17
CA LEU A 98 -12.38 -10.08 15.13
C LEU A 98 -10.99 -9.54 14.78
N LYS A 99 -10.14 -9.31 15.80
CA LYS A 99 -8.74 -8.90 15.57
C LYS A 99 -7.95 -9.95 14.78
N VAL A 100 -8.06 -11.22 15.17
CA VAL A 100 -7.39 -12.33 14.45
C VAL A 100 -7.95 -12.49 13.03
N SER A 101 -9.26 -12.31 12.84
CA SER A 101 -9.90 -12.36 11.53
C SER A 101 -9.37 -11.28 10.59
N HIS A 102 -9.29 -10.03 11.05
CA HIS A 102 -8.74 -8.93 10.25
C HIS A 102 -7.26 -9.14 9.91
N GLN A 103 -6.46 -9.66 10.85
CA GLN A 103 -5.06 -10.00 10.58
C GLN A 103 -4.95 -11.08 9.49
N LYS A 104 -5.72 -12.16 9.59
CA LYS A 104 -5.75 -13.23 8.58
C LYS A 104 -6.22 -12.71 7.21
N HIS A 105 -7.19 -11.81 7.18
CA HIS A 105 -7.66 -11.20 5.94
C HIS A 105 -6.55 -10.37 5.28
N ASN A 106 -5.88 -9.52 6.05
CA ASN A 106 -4.77 -8.71 5.52
C ASN A 106 -3.62 -9.58 5.02
N GLU A 107 -3.24 -10.63 5.77
CA GLU A 107 -2.24 -11.60 5.32
C GLU A 107 -2.63 -12.30 4.01
N LEU A 108 -3.92 -12.60 3.81
CA LEU A 108 -4.41 -13.17 2.55
C LEU A 108 -4.37 -12.14 1.41
N VAL A 109 -4.72 -10.89 1.68
CA VAL A 109 -4.63 -9.79 0.69
C VAL A 109 -3.18 -9.60 0.24
N ASP A 110 -2.23 -9.60 1.17
CA ASP A 110 -0.80 -9.46 0.86
C ASP A 110 -0.32 -10.64 0.01
N LYS A 111 -0.67 -11.87 0.37
CA LYS A 111 -0.37 -13.07 -0.43
C LYS A 111 -0.96 -12.99 -1.84
N ASN A 112 -2.20 -12.55 -1.98
CA ASN A 112 -2.85 -12.42 -3.27
C ASN A 112 -2.18 -11.35 -4.15
N ARG A 113 -1.76 -10.22 -3.57
CA ARG A 113 -1.00 -9.18 -4.28
C ARG A 113 0.34 -9.70 -4.75
N ASP A 114 1.02 -10.46 -3.90
CA ASP A 114 2.29 -11.11 -4.22
C ASP A 114 2.15 -12.10 -5.39
N VAL A 115 1.09 -12.91 -5.40
CA VAL A 115 0.81 -13.80 -6.53
C VAL A 115 0.48 -13.00 -7.79
N LEU A 116 -0.38 -11.99 -7.69
CA LEU A 116 -0.78 -11.16 -8.83
C LEU A 116 0.44 -10.49 -9.48
N LYS A 117 1.38 -10.00 -8.68
CA LYS A 117 2.64 -9.42 -9.17
C LYS A 117 3.40 -10.40 -10.07
N ARG A 118 3.52 -11.67 -9.66
CA ARG A 118 4.20 -12.70 -10.47
C ARG A 118 3.49 -12.96 -11.79
N LEU A 119 2.15 -12.98 -11.78
CA LEU A 119 1.37 -13.17 -13.01
C LEU A 119 1.52 -11.97 -13.96
N VAL A 120 1.54 -10.74 -13.42
CA VAL A 120 1.84 -9.53 -14.19
C VAL A 120 3.25 -9.60 -14.78
N ASP A 121 4.25 -10.02 -14.00
CA ASP A 121 5.62 -10.18 -14.48
C ASP A 121 5.72 -11.20 -15.62
N VAL A 122 4.97 -12.31 -15.54
CA VAL A 122 4.84 -13.28 -16.65
C VAL A 122 4.27 -12.64 -17.90
N VAL A 123 3.17 -11.88 -17.78
CA VAL A 123 2.55 -11.18 -18.93
C VAL A 123 3.54 -10.19 -19.55
N CYS A 124 4.19 -9.37 -18.72
CA CYS A 124 5.18 -8.39 -19.16
C CYS A 124 6.37 -9.06 -19.86
N PHE A 125 6.85 -10.20 -19.32
CA PHE A 125 7.93 -10.97 -19.94
C PHE A 125 7.55 -11.44 -21.33
N LEU A 126 6.37 -12.06 -21.49
CA LEU A 126 5.92 -12.54 -22.80
C LEU A 126 5.74 -11.39 -23.79
N CYS A 127 5.17 -10.26 -23.36
CA CYS A 127 5.05 -9.06 -24.19
C CYS A 127 6.42 -8.53 -24.63
N PHE A 128 7.38 -8.43 -23.71
CA PHE A 128 8.71 -7.88 -24.00
C PHE A 128 9.51 -8.75 -24.97
N HIS A 129 9.26 -10.07 -24.97
CA HIS A 129 9.90 -11.03 -25.86
C HIS A 129 9.06 -11.37 -27.11
N GLU A 130 7.94 -10.67 -27.33
CA GLU A 130 7.04 -10.91 -28.47
C GLU A 130 6.55 -12.37 -28.57
N LEU A 131 6.39 -13.03 -27.41
CA LEU A 131 5.98 -14.41 -27.32
C LEU A 131 4.46 -14.52 -27.28
N GLY A 132 3.92 -15.44 -28.09
CA GLY A 132 2.51 -15.81 -28.02
C GLY A 132 2.14 -16.33 -26.64
N PHE A 133 1.00 -15.92 -26.10
CA PHE A 133 0.59 -16.30 -24.74
C PHE A 133 0.06 -17.72 -24.66
N ARG A 134 -0.75 -18.09 -25.67
CA ARG A 134 -1.63 -19.25 -25.66
C ARG A 134 -1.12 -20.37 -26.54
N GLY A 135 -1.39 -21.59 -26.10
CA GLY A 135 -1.27 -22.79 -26.93
C GLY A 135 -2.56 -23.04 -27.70
N HIS A 136 -2.54 -24.02 -28.59
CA HIS A 136 -3.75 -24.50 -29.26
C HIS A 136 -4.71 -25.21 -28.26
N ASP A 137 -4.13 -25.83 -27.23
CA ASP A 137 -4.85 -26.52 -26.17
C ASP A 137 -4.19 -26.22 -24.82
N GLU A 138 -4.90 -25.51 -23.93
CA GLU A 138 -4.41 -25.14 -22.58
C GLU A 138 -4.82 -26.18 -21.49
N THR A 139 -5.46 -27.30 -21.88
CA THR A 139 -5.87 -28.35 -20.94
C THR A 139 -4.68 -28.96 -20.21
N SER A 140 -4.93 -29.55 -19.04
CA SER A 140 -3.88 -30.18 -18.22
C SER A 140 -3.20 -31.38 -18.90
N THR A 141 -3.83 -31.97 -19.91
CA THR A 141 -3.32 -33.10 -20.69
C THR A 141 -2.50 -32.68 -21.91
N SER A 142 -2.54 -31.39 -22.28
CA SER A 142 -1.79 -30.89 -23.41
C SER A 142 -0.28 -30.86 -23.12
N ALA A 143 0.51 -31.27 -24.12
CA ALA A 143 1.98 -31.21 -24.05
C ALA A 143 2.51 -29.77 -24.22
N ASN A 144 1.72 -28.88 -24.81
CA ASN A 144 2.05 -27.47 -24.99
C ASN A 144 0.82 -26.64 -24.65
N ARG A 145 0.79 -26.12 -23.42
CA ARG A 145 -0.33 -25.34 -22.89
C ARG A 145 -0.23 -23.86 -23.22
N GLY A 146 0.81 -23.46 -23.96
CA GLY A 146 1.14 -22.08 -24.25
C GLY A 146 2.15 -21.50 -23.27
N ASN A 147 2.89 -20.50 -23.74
CA ASN A 147 4.00 -19.92 -23.00
C ASN A 147 3.58 -19.35 -21.64
N TYR A 148 2.37 -18.79 -21.51
CA TYR A 148 1.88 -18.28 -20.22
C TYR A 148 1.74 -19.40 -19.18
N MET A 149 1.03 -20.47 -19.55
CA MET A 149 0.78 -21.58 -18.63
C MET A 149 2.06 -22.32 -18.27
N ASP A 150 2.93 -22.54 -19.26
CA ASP A 150 4.20 -23.24 -19.04
C ASP A 150 5.17 -22.40 -18.20
N LEU A 151 5.20 -21.08 -18.38
CA LEU A 151 6.03 -20.17 -17.59
C LEU A 151 5.51 -20.05 -16.14
N VAL A 152 4.19 -19.93 -15.94
CA VAL A 152 3.58 -19.97 -14.59
C VAL A 152 3.88 -21.31 -13.90
N SER A 153 3.79 -22.42 -14.63
CA SER A 153 4.13 -23.75 -14.11
C SER A 153 5.62 -23.88 -13.78
N LEU A 154 6.50 -23.28 -14.57
CA LEU A 154 7.94 -23.25 -14.32
C LEU A 154 8.25 -22.46 -13.05
N ILE A 155 7.71 -21.24 -12.91
CA ILE A 155 7.94 -20.39 -11.74
C ILE A 155 7.43 -21.05 -10.47
N SER A 156 6.28 -21.72 -10.51
CA SER A 156 5.71 -22.38 -9.32
C SER A 156 6.57 -23.55 -8.81
N LYS A 157 7.47 -24.12 -9.61
CA LYS A 157 8.46 -25.11 -9.13
C LYS A 157 9.46 -24.50 -8.13
N TYR A 158 9.74 -23.21 -8.27
CA TYR A 158 10.75 -22.49 -7.48
C TYR A 158 10.14 -21.47 -6.51
N ASP A 159 8.85 -21.15 -6.67
CA ASP A 159 8.12 -20.23 -5.82
C ASP A 159 7.04 -20.95 -4.99
N PRO A 160 7.30 -21.21 -3.69
CA PRO A 160 6.35 -21.90 -2.83
C PRO A 160 5.02 -21.16 -2.68
N CYS A 161 5.03 -19.82 -2.70
CA CYS A 161 3.82 -19.02 -2.55
C CYS A 161 2.90 -19.21 -3.77
N LEU A 162 3.46 -19.11 -4.97
CA LEU A 162 2.73 -19.36 -6.21
C LEU A 162 2.27 -20.81 -6.29
N LYS A 163 3.11 -21.78 -5.92
CA LYS A 163 2.74 -23.20 -5.88
C LYS A 163 1.51 -23.43 -5.00
N THR A 164 1.57 -23.00 -3.74
CA THR A 164 0.47 -23.14 -2.79
C THR A 164 -0.79 -22.45 -3.29
N HIS A 165 -0.67 -21.26 -3.91
CA HIS A 165 -1.81 -20.58 -4.50
C HIS A 165 -2.47 -21.39 -5.63
N LEU A 166 -1.67 -21.92 -6.56
CA LEU A 166 -2.19 -22.71 -7.69
C LEU A 166 -2.86 -24.02 -7.22
N GLU A 167 -2.38 -24.62 -6.13
CA GLU A 167 -2.94 -25.86 -5.56
C GLU A 167 -4.20 -25.62 -4.71
N GLN A 168 -4.25 -24.51 -3.96
CA GLN A 168 -5.28 -24.29 -2.94
C GLN A 168 -6.37 -23.29 -3.35
N SER A 169 -6.10 -22.40 -4.31
CA SER A 169 -7.05 -21.37 -4.68
C SER A 169 -8.17 -21.94 -5.55
N SER A 170 -9.42 -21.74 -5.12
CA SER A 170 -10.63 -22.16 -5.84
C SER A 170 -11.31 -21.02 -6.61
N VAL A 171 -11.08 -19.77 -6.20
CA VAL A 171 -11.80 -18.61 -6.76
C VAL A 171 -10.98 -17.90 -7.85
N PHE A 172 -9.68 -17.72 -7.62
CA PHE A 172 -8.78 -17.05 -8.54
C PHE A 172 -7.48 -17.83 -8.60
N GLN A 173 -7.23 -18.54 -9.69
CA GLN A 173 -5.96 -19.26 -9.91
C GLN A 173 -4.98 -18.46 -10.77
N GLY A 174 -5.44 -17.41 -11.47
CA GLY A 174 -4.60 -16.66 -12.39
C GLY A 174 -4.35 -17.32 -13.75
N THR A 175 -4.87 -18.53 -13.97
CA THR A 175 -4.52 -19.39 -15.12
C THR A 175 -5.54 -19.35 -16.25
N SER A 176 -6.79 -18.95 -15.98
CA SER A 176 -7.85 -19.01 -17.00
C SER A 176 -7.67 -17.96 -18.10
N ASN A 177 -8.18 -18.27 -19.29
CA ASN A 177 -8.09 -17.40 -20.45
C ASN A 177 -8.66 -16.00 -20.17
N ARG A 178 -9.77 -15.95 -19.45
CA ARG A 178 -10.40 -14.68 -19.05
C ARG A 178 -9.44 -13.84 -18.19
N ILE A 179 -8.85 -14.44 -17.16
CA ILE A 179 -7.93 -13.71 -16.28
C ILE A 179 -6.67 -13.25 -17.03
N GLN A 180 -6.12 -14.09 -17.91
CA GLN A 180 -4.98 -13.69 -18.75
C GLN A 180 -5.34 -12.43 -19.57
N ASN A 181 -6.53 -12.40 -20.19
CA ASN A 181 -6.98 -11.23 -20.94
C ASN A 181 -7.22 -10.01 -20.04
N ASP A 182 -7.76 -10.21 -18.83
CA ASP A 182 -7.95 -9.13 -17.85
C ASP A 182 -6.61 -8.50 -17.44
N LEU A 183 -5.58 -9.33 -17.22
CA LEU A 183 -4.22 -8.85 -16.94
C LEU A 183 -3.62 -8.08 -18.11
N ILE A 184 -3.74 -8.61 -19.34
CA ILE A 184 -3.27 -7.94 -20.55
C ILE A 184 -3.97 -6.59 -20.71
N SER A 185 -5.29 -6.53 -20.50
CA SER A 185 -6.07 -5.29 -20.60
C SER A 185 -5.67 -4.27 -19.55
N ALA A 186 -5.47 -4.70 -18.29
CA ALA A 186 -5.02 -3.83 -17.22
C ALA A 186 -3.63 -3.25 -17.52
N ILE A 187 -2.68 -4.08 -17.97
CA ILE A 187 -1.33 -3.63 -18.36
C ILE A 187 -1.40 -2.68 -19.55
N SER A 188 -2.20 -3.00 -20.58
CA SER A 188 -2.40 -2.13 -21.74
C SER A 188 -2.95 -0.77 -21.32
N THR A 189 -3.90 -0.73 -20.38
CA THR A 189 -4.46 0.54 -19.87
C THR A 189 -3.39 1.39 -19.19
N VAL A 190 -2.57 0.78 -18.33
CA VAL A 190 -1.48 1.50 -17.64
C VAL A 190 -0.45 2.03 -18.64
N VAL A 191 -0.07 1.23 -19.63
CA VAL A 191 0.89 1.62 -20.68
C VAL A 191 0.31 2.76 -21.53
N SER A 192 -0.95 2.67 -21.95
CA SER A 192 -1.61 3.72 -22.73
C SER A 192 -1.68 5.03 -21.96
N ASN A 193 -2.09 5.00 -20.69
CA ASN A 193 -2.12 6.20 -19.84
C ASN A 193 -0.72 6.79 -19.70
N LYS A 194 0.31 5.95 -19.50
CA LYS A 194 1.69 6.43 -19.41
C LYS A 194 2.18 7.09 -20.70
N ILE A 195 1.81 6.54 -21.85
CA ILE A 195 2.11 7.16 -23.15
C ILE A 195 1.44 8.54 -23.24
N ILE A 196 0.18 8.66 -22.81
CA ILE A 196 -0.55 9.93 -22.86
C ILE A 196 0.07 10.98 -21.93
N ASP A 197 0.42 10.60 -20.70
CA ASP A 197 1.09 11.49 -19.74
C ASP A 197 2.43 12.03 -20.27
N GLU A 198 3.08 11.31 -21.19
CA GLU A 198 4.33 11.74 -21.82
C GLU A 198 4.12 12.80 -22.92
N ILE A 199 2.91 12.89 -23.51
CA ILE A 199 2.63 13.75 -24.66
C ILE A 199 2.50 15.20 -24.22
N ARG A 200 3.40 16.08 -24.69
CA ARG A 200 3.25 17.54 -24.56
C ARG A 200 2.66 18.17 -25.81
N GLN A 201 3.18 17.78 -26.96
CA GLN A 201 2.74 18.29 -28.25
C GLN A 201 2.81 17.19 -29.29
N ILE A 202 1.66 16.86 -29.87
CA ILE A 202 1.57 15.92 -30.99
C ILE A 202 2.18 16.57 -32.23
N ILE A 203 3.08 15.85 -32.90
CA ILE A 203 3.70 16.26 -34.16
C ILE A 203 2.99 15.59 -35.34
N ALA A 204 2.76 14.28 -35.25
CA ALA A 204 2.12 13.51 -36.31
C ALA A 204 1.47 12.24 -35.77
N MET A 205 0.44 11.77 -36.49
CA MET A 205 -0.10 10.42 -36.37
C MET A 205 0.29 9.63 -37.61
N ILE A 206 0.82 8.42 -37.42
CA ILE A 206 1.25 7.52 -38.49
C ILE A 206 0.32 6.32 -38.44
N LEU A 207 -0.34 6.07 -39.55
CA LEU A 207 -1.29 4.98 -39.71
C LEU A 207 -0.79 4.07 -40.82
N HIS A 208 -0.82 2.77 -40.59
CA HIS A 208 -0.43 1.79 -41.60
C HIS A 208 -1.43 0.63 -41.61
N GLU A 209 -2.13 0.48 -42.74
CA GLU A 209 -3.07 -0.62 -42.97
C GLU A 209 -2.30 -1.82 -43.50
N THR A 210 -2.57 -2.98 -42.91
CA THR A 210 -2.15 -4.28 -43.41
C THR A 210 -3.37 -5.19 -43.52
N THR A 211 -3.59 -5.76 -44.70
CA THR A 211 -4.60 -6.80 -44.93
C THR A 211 -3.91 -8.15 -44.99
N ASP A 212 -4.39 -9.10 -44.20
CA ASP A 212 -3.89 -10.48 -44.25
C ASP A 212 -4.55 -11.30 -45.37
N VAL A 213 -4.04 -12.52 -45.57
CA VAL A 213 -4.54 -13.46 -46.58
C VAL A 213 -5.98 -13.95 -46.33
N THR A 214 -6.53 -13.70 -45.14
CA THR A 214 -7.92 -14.00 -44.77
C THR A 214 -8.87 -12.83 -44.98
N ASN A 215 -8.39 -11.76 -45.64
CA ASN A 215 -9.08 -10.47 -45.81
C ASN A 215 -9.33 -9.70 -44.52
N PHE A 216 -8.67 -10.08 -43.42
CA PHE A 216 -8.73 -9.33 -42.19
C PHE A 216 -7.77 -8.14 -42.28
N SER A 217 -8.33 -6.94 -42.20
CA SER A 217 -7.58 -5.69 -42.33
C SER A 217 -7.44 -5.00 -40.98
N GLN A 218 -6.19 -4.71 -40.61
CA GLN A 218 -5.85 -3.99 -39.38
C GLN A 218 -5.12 -2.70 -39.71
N LEU A 219 -5.50 -1.64 -39.00
CA LEU A 219 -4.83 -0.35 -39.03
C LEU A 219 -3.95 -0.24 -37.79
N SER A 220 -2.63 -0.22 -37.98
CA SER A 220 -1.68 0.08 -36.92
C SER A 220 -1.58 1.60 -36.73
N ALA A 221 -1.70 2.06 -35.49
CA ALA A 221 -1.64 3.48 -35.15
C ALA A 221 -0.42 3.80 -34.28
N MET A 222 0.32 4.84 -34.67
CA MET A 222 1.45 5.36 -33.91
C MET A 222 1.36 6.88 -33.80
N VAL A 223 1.78 7.43 -32.67
CA VAL A 223 1.88 8.87 -32.44
C VAL A 223 3.34 9.28 -32.35
N ARG A 224 3.69 10.39 -33.02
CA ARG A 224 4.96 11.08 -32.90
C ARG A 224 4.72 12.40 -32.17
N PHE A 225 5.44 12.65 -31.09
CA PHE A 225 5.20 13.80 -30.21
C PHE A 225 6.49 14.30 -29.56
N VAL A 226 6.42 15.51 -28.99
CA VAL A 226 7.44 16.05 -28.07
C VAL A 226 7.10 15.60 -26.65
N SER A 227 8.03 14.91 -25.99
CA SER A 227 7.87 14.43 -24.62
C SER A 227 7.96 15.55 -23.59
N VAL A 228 7.64 15.24 -22.33
CA VAL A 228 7.86 16.15 -21.18
C VAL A 228 9.30 16.68 -21.12
N ASP A 229 10.27 15.86 -21.51
CA ASP A 229 11.69 16.20 -21.50
C ASP A 229 12.15 16.98 -22.75
N GLY A 230 11.21 17.35 -23.63
CA GLY A 230 11.51 18.07 -24.88
C GLY A 230 12.09 17.18 -25.99
N THR A 231 12.10 15.86 -25.83
CA THR A 231 12.62 14.92 -26.83
C THR A 231 11.53 14.45 -27.78
N ILE A 232 11.87 14.20 -29.05
CA ILE A 232 10.91 13.63 -30.00
C ILE A 232 10.81 12.12 -29.74
N GLN A 233 9.60 11.66 -29.44
CA GLN A 233 9.27 10.26 -29.20
C GLN A 233 8.27 9.74 -30.23
N LYS A 234 8.28 8.43 -30.44
CA LYS A 234 7.29 7.71 -31.24
C LYS A 234 6.75 6.54 -30.43
N ARG A 235 5.43 6.48 -30.24
CA ARG A 235 4.76 5.43 -29.46
C ARG A 235 3.68 4.75 -30.29
N PHE A 236 3.59 3.43 -30.16
CA PHE A 236 2.51 2.63 -30.72
C PHE A 236 1.27 2.75 -29.83
N LEU A 237 0.10 2.95 -30.45
CA LEU A 237 -1.18 3.11 -29.76
C LEU A 237 -2.01 1.83 -29.80
N GLY A 238 -1.88 1.03 -30.86
CA GLY A 238 -2.66 -0.19 -31.02
C GLY A 238 -2.95 -0.55 -32.46
N PHE A 239 -3.61 -1.69 -32.63
CA PHE A 239 -4.22 -2.13 -33.87
C PHE A 239 -5.73 -1.91 -33.82
N ILE A 240 -6.31 -1.48 -34.92
CA ILE A 240 -7.74 -1.22 -35.06
C ILE A 240 -8.25 -2.10 -36.19
N ASN A 241 -9.28 -2.90 -35.93
CA ASN A 241 -9.91 -3.70 -36.97
C ASN A 241 -10.68 -2.77 -37.92
N VAL A 242 -10.28 -2.77 -39.20
CA VAL A 242 -10.92 -1.99 -40.27
C VAL A 242 -11.45 -2.89 -41.37
N SER A 243 -11.65 -4.18 -41.09
CA SER A 243 -12.12 -5.16 -42.08
C SER A 243 -13.50 -4.82 -42.64
N GLU A 244 -14.36 -4.19 -41.83
CA GLU A 244 -15.74 -3.86 -42.20
C GLU A 244 -15.85 -2.64 -43.13
N ASP A 245 -15.10 -1.57 -42.85
CA ASP A 245 -15.17 -0.32 -43.59
C ASP A 245 -13.81 0.39 -43.63
N ARG A 246 -13.32 0.60 -44.86
CA ARG A 246 -12.03 1.25 -45.17
C ARG A 246 -12.20 2.51 -46.01
N THR A 247 -13.42 3.02 -46.09
CA THR A 247 -13.68 4.29 -46.78
C THR A 247 -12.90 5.41 -46.09
N ALA A 248 -12.56 6.45 -46.85
CA ALA A 248 -11.87 7.63 -46.31
C ALA A 248 -12.61 8.23 -45.09
N ASN A 249 -13.95 8.17 -45.09
CA ASN A 249 -14.78 8.65 -43.98
C ASN A 249 -14.64 7.79 -42.72
N ALA A 250 -14.61 6.45 -42.86
CA ALA A 250 -14.40 5.56 -41.72
C ALA A 250 -13.01 5.75 -41.10
N LEU A 251 -11.97 5.80 -41.94
CA LEU A 251 -10.60 6.05 -41.48
C LEU A 251 -10.48 7.44 -40.83
N TYR A 252 -11.13 8.47 -41.38
CA TYR A 252 -11.16 9.80 -40.77
C TYR A 252 -11.80 9.79 -39.37
N LYS A 253 -12.92 9.09 -39.19
CA LYS A 253 -13.55 8.94 -37.86
C LYS A 253 -12.63 8.27 -36.86
N ILE A 254 -11.95 7.19 -37.26
CA ILE A 254 -10.96 6.49 -36.42
C ILE A 254 -9.86 7.45 -35.96
N VAL A 255 -9.33 8.28 -36.87
CA VAL A 255 -8.33 9.30 -36.51
C VAL A 255 -8.88 10.29 -35.50
N CYS A 256 -10.10 10.79 -35.69
CA CYS A 256 -10.74 11.69 -34.73
C CYS A 256 -10.93 11.03 -33.36
N GLU A 257 -11.32 9.76 -33.30
CA GLU A 257 -11.48 9.03 -32.04
C GLU A 257 -10.15 8.81 -31.32
N LEU A 258 -9.10 8.45 -32.05
CA LEU A 258 -7.74 8.33 -31.50
C LEU A 258 -7.20 9.66 -30.97
N LEU A 259 -7.45 10.77 -31.67
CA LEU A 259 -7.03 12.08 -31.19
C LEU A 259 -7.82 12.49 -29.93
N LYS A 260 -9.13 12.23 -29.91
CA LYS A 260 -9.96 12.49 -28.72
C LYS A 260 -9.53 11.66 -27.51
N SER A 261 -9.17 10.39 -27.69
CA SER A 261 -8.73 9.55 -26.58
C SER A 261 -7.42 10.06 -25.97
N ILE A 262 -6.57 10.70 -26.77
CA ILE A 262 -5.37 11.38 -26.28
C ILE A 262 -5.74 12.70 -25.57
N ASP A 263 -6.65 13.50 -26.13
CA ASP A 263 -6.99 14.85 -25.65
C ASP A 263 -7.81 14.82 -24.33
N VAL A 264 -8.79 13.92 -24.21
CA VAL A 264 -9.65 13.75 -23.02
C VAL A 264 -8.87 13.28 -21.78
N MET A 265 -7.67 12.75 -21.96
CA MET A 265 -6.79 12.31 -20.87
C MET A 265 -5.70 13.32 -20.50
N THR A 266 -5.68 14.50 -21.15
CA THR A 266 -4.76 15.62 -20.84
C THR A 266 -5.42 16.77 -20.08
N SER A 267 -6.72 16.65 -19.77
CA SER A 267 -7.51 17.62 -18.97
C SER A 267 -7.73 17.11 -17.54
#